data_AF-A0A1I4S3S2-F1
#
_entry.id   AF-A0A1I4S3S2-F1
#
_cell.length_a   1.000
_cell.length_b   1.000
_cell.length_c   1.000
_cell.angle_alpha   90.00
_cell.angle_beta   90.00
_cell.angle_gamma   90.00
#
_symmetry.space_group_name_H-M   'P 1'
#
loop_
_entity.id
_entity.type
_entity.pdbx_description
1 polymer ?
#
loop_
_entity_poly.entity_id
_entity_poly.type
_entity_poly.pdbx_seq_one_letter_code
_entity_poly.pdbx_strand_id
1 'polypeptide(L)'
;MNTSQSQNKFSHSHDADTLGIVADLRSVKGRMLVQEILKQTNDPEFRNLISMADTLNKRYIIAAGSFNGRGILSVLCDDEQTLIAACQNINIRMDEIGSSTTAWLISPNNCAILLKEALAQSTKKGKK
;
A
#
# COMPACT_ATOMS: atom_id res chain seq x y z
N MET A 1 -48.60 -3.25 -6.91
CA MET A 1 -47.28 -3.88 -6.70
C MET A 1 -46.23 -2.82 -6.97
N ASN A 2 -45.67 -2.22 -5.93
CA ASN A 2 -44.63 -1.20 -6.03
C ASN A 2 -43.38 -1.77 -5.33
N THR A 3 -42.40 -2.22 -6.10
CA THR A 3 -41.12 -2.69 -5.58
C THR A 3 -40.19 -1.50 -5.44
N SER A 4 -40.16 -0.91 -4.25
CA SER A 4 -39.12 0.03 -3.84
C SER A 4 -37.79 -0.73 -3.73
N GLN A 5 -36.88 -0.47 -4.66
CA GLN A 5 -35.48 -0.88 -4.54
C GLN A 5 -34.86 -0.10 -3.37
N SER A 6 -34.61 -0.79 -2.27
CA SER A 6 -33.77 -0.30 -1.19
C SER A 6 -32.34 -0.16 -1.71
N GLN A 7 -31.93 1.09 -1.97
CA GLN A 7 -30.52 1.43 -2.10
C GLN A 7 -29.85 1.09 -0.77
N ASN A 8 -29.11 0.00 -0.72
CA ASN A 8 -28.19 -0.31 0.36
C ASN A 8 -27.11 0.79 0.35
N LYS A 9 -27.35 1.85 1.12
CA LYS A 9 -26.29 2.75 1.56
C LYS A 9 -25.41 1.94 2.50
N PHE A 10 -24.33 1.38 1.97
CA PHE A 10 -23.21 0.95 2.79
C PHE A 10 -22.74 2.18 3.56
N SER A 11 -23.11 2.26 4.84
CA SER A 11 -22.50 3.20 5.77
C SER A 11 -21.02 2.82 5.87
N HIS A 12 -20.16 3.58 5.19
CA HIS A 12 -18.71 3.38 5.25
C HIS A 12 -18.21 3.87 6.62
N SER A 13 -18.20 2.99 7.61
CA SER A 13 -17.41 3.21 8.81
C SER A 13 -15.94 3.14 8.39
N HIS A 14 -15.19 4.23 8.54
CA HIS A 14 -13.72 4.28 8.34
C HIS A 14 -12.97 3.51 9.45
N ASP A 15 -13.45 2.32 9.84
CA ASP A 15 -13.07 1.62 11.07
C ASP A 15 -11.85 0.70 10.93
N ALA A 16 -11.00 0.91 9.91
CA ALA A 16 -9.74 0.19 9.82
C ALA A 16 -8.63 1.14 9.40
N ASP A 17 -8.02 1.78 10.39
CA ASP A 17 -6.71 2.41 10.23
C ASP A 17 -5.72 1.37 9.70
N THR A 18 -5.12 1.62 8.54
CA THR A 18 -4.14 0.70 7.95
C THR A 18 -2.77 1.34 7.78
N LEU A 19 -1.75 0.50 7.78
CA LEU A 19 -0.37 0.91 7.57
C LEU A 19 0.01 0.72 6.11
N GLY A 20 0.76 1.66 5.55
CA GLY A 20 1.40 1.57 4.25
C GLY A 20 2.91 1.41 4.39
N ILE A 21 3.53 0.70 3.48
CA ILE A 21 4.97 0.48 3.41
C ILE A 21 5.43 0.74 1.98
N VAL A 22 6.49 1.53 1.83
CA VAL A 22 7.24 1.66 0.56
C VAL A 22 8.71 1.44 0.86
N ALA A 23 9.35 0.47 0.23
CA ALA A 23 10.77 0.21 0.45
C ALA A 23 11.57 -0.08 -0.83
N ASP A 24 12.79 0.45 -0.89
CA ASP A 24 13.84 0.04 -1.83
C ASP A 24 14.59 -1.16 -1.24
N LEU A 25 14.31 -2.34 -1.76
CA LEU A 25 14.92 -3.62 -1.38
C LEU A 25 16.38 -3.75 -1.83
N ARG A 26 16.91 -2.85 -2.67
CA ARG A 26 18.36 -2.82 -2.95
C ARG A 26 19.13 -2.00 -1.91
N SER A 27 18.42 -1.21 -1.10
CA SER A 27 19.01 -0.45 0.01
C SER A 27 19.02 -1.26 1.30
N VAL A 28 20.15 -1.23 2.01
CA VAL A 28 20.27 -1.81 3.37
C VAL A 28 19.17 -1.27 4.28
N LYS A 29 18.88 0.04 4.22
CA LYS A 29 17.85 0.66 5.06
C LYS A 29 16.43 0.20 4.69
N GLY A 30 16.16 -0.03 3.40
CA GLY A 30 14.86 -0.56 2.96
C GLY A 30 14.67 -2.01 3.36
N ARG A 31 15.73 -2.83 3.26
CA ARG A 31 15.73 -4.21 3.80
C ARG A 31 15.51 -4.23 5.31
N MET A 32 16.21 -3.39 6.07
CA MET A 32 16.02 -3.30 7.52
C MET A 32 14.59 -2.92 7.89
N LEU A 33 14.00 -1.94 7.19
CA LEU A 33 12.60 -1.55 7.42
C LEU A 33 11.65 -2.74 7.26
N VAL A 34 11.77 -3.46 6.14
CA VAL A 34 10.91 -4.63 5.85
C VAL A 34 11.08 -5.73 6.88
N GLN A 35 12.33 -6.02 7.29
CA GLN A 35 12.60 -7.05 8.30
C GLN A 35 12.04 -6.67 9.68
N GLU A 36 12.13 -5.39 10.06
CA GLU A 36 11.57 -4.93 11.33
C GLU A 36 10.05 -5.05 11.34
N ILE A 37 9.38 -4.75 10.22
CA ILE A 37 7.94 -4.97 10.10
C ILE A 37 7.60 -6.45 10.19
N LEU A 38 8.31 -7.32 9.47
CA LEU A 38 8.10 -8.76 9.58
C LEU A 38 8.26 -9.28 11.00
N LYS A 39 9.24 -8.74 11.75
CA LYS A 39 9.48 -9.10 13.14
C LYS A 39 8.34 -8.65 14.06
N GLN A 40 7.85 -7.43 13.88
CA GLN A 40 6.77 -6.87 14.71
C GLN A 40 5.41 -7.51 14.40
N THR A 41 5.15 -7.80 13.12
CA THR A 41 3.84 -8.25 12.64
C THR A 41 3.70 -9.76 12.57
N ASN A 42 4.81 -10.46 12.31
CA ASN A 42 4.83 -11.88 11.97
C ASN A 42 3.85 -12.21 10.81
N ASP A 43 3.65 -11.26 9.89
CA ASP A 43 2.66 -11.40 8.82
C ASP A 43 3.12 -12.43 7.75
N PRO A 44 2.34 -13.52 7.51
CA PRO A 44 2.71 -14.55 6.56
C PRO A 44 2.59 -14.10 5.09
N GLU A 45 1.61 -13.27 4.76
CA GLU A 45 1.41 -12.75 3.40
C GLU A 45 2.55 -11.80 3.03
N PHE A 46 2.89 -10.89 3.95
CA PHE A 46 4.01 -9.99 3.78
C PHE A 46 5.32 -10.76 3.68
N ARG A 47 5.53 -11.81 4.48
CA ARG A 47 6.72 -12.68 4.39
C ARG A 47 6.86 -13.31 3.01
N ASN A 48 5.77 -13.88 2.49
CA ASN A 48 5.74 -14.49 1.17
C ASN A 48 6.03 -13.46 0.08
N LEU A 49 5.48 -12.25 0.22
CA LEU A 49 5.74 -11.14 -0.70
C LEU A 49 7.23 -10.76 -0.74
N ILE A 50 7.92 -10.73 0.41
CA ILE A 50 9.37 -10.45 0.45
C ILE A 50 10.16 -11.58 -0.21
N SER A 51 9.82 -12.83 0.07
CA SER A 51 10.47 -13.99 -0.56
C SER A 51 10.28 -14.00 -2.08
N MET A 52 9.08 -13.62 -2.54
CA MET A 52 8.79 -13.46 -3.97
C MET A 52 9.60 -12.30 -4.58
N ALA A 53 9.72 -11.17 -3.88
CA ALA A 53 10.55 -10.06 -4.32
C ALA A 53 12.02 -10.47 -4.48
N ASP A 54 12.55 -11.28 -3.54
CA ASP A 54 13.91 -11.81 -3.64
C ASP A 54 14.08 -12.77 -4.82
N THR A 55 13.13 -13.70 -4.98
CA THR A 55 13.15 -14.67 -6.07
C THR A 55 13.07 -14.00 -7.45
N LEU A 56 12.26 -12.95 -7.56
CA LEU A 56 12.05 -12.19 -8.79
C LEU A 56 13.04 -11.03 -8.95
N ASN A 57 13.99 -10.86 -8.01
CA ASN A 57 14.96 -9.78 -7.96
C ASN A 57 14.34 -8.36 -8.08
N LYS A 58 13.21 -8.16 -7.40
CA LYS A 58 12.45 -6.90 -7.43
C LYS A 58 13.12 -5.83 -6.58
N ARG A 59 13.20 -4.61 -7.12
CA ARG A 59 13.79 -3.47 -6.41
C ARG A 59 12.85 -2.88 -5.36
N TYR A 60 11.60 -2.68 -5.70
CA TYR A 60 10.66 -1.94 -4.86
C TYR A 60 9.51 -2.82 -4.41
N ILE A 61 9.07 -2.53 -3.19
CA ILE A 61 7.83 -3.06 -2.64
C ILE A 61 6.96 -1.90 -2.18
N ILE A 62 5.67 -2.00 -2.50
CA ILE A 62 4.61 -1.22 -1.90
C ILE A 62 3.61 -2.19 -1.31
N ALA A 63 3.24 -1.99 -0.05
CA ALA A 63 2.16 -2.74 0.58
C ALA A 63 1.31 -1.82 1.45
N ALA A 64 0.01 -2.02 1.51
CA ALA A 64 -0.85 -1.35 2.48
C ALA A 64 -1.95 -2.30 2.96
N GLY A 65 -2.35 -2.16 4.21
CA GLY A 65 -3.44 -2.95 4.77
C GLY A 65 -3.25 -3.22 6.25
N SER A 66 -3.98 -4.23 6.72
CA SER A 66 -3.88 -4.73 8.09
C SER A 66 -2.89 -5.88 8.12
N PHE A 67 -1.66 -5.59 8.51
CA PHE A 67 -0.65 -6.61 8.77
C PHE A 67 -1.10 -7.53 9.93
N ASN A 68 -0.44 -8.67 10.09
CA ASN A 68 -0.77 -9.80 10.98
C ASN A 68 -1.81 -10.77 10.40
N GLY A 69 -1.82 -10.97 9.08
CA GLY A 69 -2.69 -11.94 8.40
C GLY A 69 -4.15 -11.49 8.28
N ARG A 70 -4.40 -10.18 8.37
CA ARG A 70 -5.72 -9.57 8.16
C ARG A 70 -5.92 -9.05 6.72
N GLY A 71 -4.89 -9.17 5.89
CA GLY A 71 -4.92 -8.87 4.46
C GLY A 71 -4.14 -7.60 4.12
N ILE A 72 -3.30 -7.72 3.09
CA ILE A 72 -2.54 -6.62 2.50
C ILE A 72 -2.79 -6.51 0.98
N LEU A 73 -2.85 -5.29 0.48
CA LEU A 73 -2.68 -4.98 -0.94
C LEU A 73 -1.21 -4.71 -1.20
N SER A 74 -0.66 -5.21 -2.31
CA SER A 74 0.76 -5.02 -2.61
C SER A 74 1.10 -4.97 -4.09
N VAL A 75 2.25 -4.36 -4.38
CA VAL A 75 2.86 -4.31 -5.70
C VAL A 75 4.38 -4.47 -5.55
N LEU A 76 4.98 -5.27 -6.45
CA LEU A 76 6.43 -5.34 -6.65
C LEU A 76 6.79 -4.74 -8.00
N CYS A 77 7.81 -3.89 -8.04
CA CYS A 77 8.27 -3.26 -9.28
C CYS A 77 9.77 -2.98 -9.26
N ASP A 78 10.31 -2.63 -10.42
CA ASP A 78 11.75 -2.37 -10.60
C ASP A 78 12.09 -0.93 -10.97
N ASP A 79 11.10 -0.17 -11.41
CA ASP A 79 11.23 1.19 -11.91
C ASP A 79 10.37 2.18 -11.10
N GLU A 80 10.80 3.44 -11.14
CA GLU A 80 10.20 4.52 -10.34
C GLU A 80 8.82 4.94 -10.85
N GLN A 81 8.58 4.82 -12.16
CA GLN A 81 7.30 5.19 -12.77
C GLN A 81 6.19 4.21 -12.33
N THR A 82 6.47 2.91 -12.35
CA THR A 82 5.57 1.88 -11.83
C THR A 82 5.39 2.04 -10.33
N LEU A 83 6.43 2.40 -9.58
CA LEU A 83 6.32 2.70 -8.14
C LEU A 83 5.35 3.87 -7.88
N ILE A 84 5.47 4.99 -8.59
CA ILE A 84 4.54 6.13 -8.46
C ILE A 84 3.09 5.69 -8.75
N ALA A 85 2.89 4.95 -9.86
CA ALA A 85 1.57 4.47 -10.24
C ALA A 85 1.00 3.48 -9.20
N ALA A 86 1.84 2.61 -8.63
CA ALA A 86 1.46 1.67 -7.58
C ALA A 86 1.03 2.38 -6.30
N CYS A 87 1.76 3.42 -5.88
CA CYS A 87 1.41 4.25 -4.73
C CYS A 87 0.04 4.95 -4.91
N GLN A 88 -0.30 5.37 -6.14
CA GLN A 88 -1.61 5.93 -6.44
C GLN A 88 -2.71 4.84 -6.38
N ASN A 89 -2.47 3.72 -7.07
CA ASN A 89 -3.45 2.65 -7.20
C ASN A 89 -3.76 1.95 -5.87
N ILE A 90 -2.78 1.78 -4.98
CA ILE A 90 -3.01 1.19 -3.66
C ILE A 90 -3.96 2.07 -2.84
N ASN A 91 -3.78 3.39 -2.83
CA ASN A 91 -4.68 4.27 -2.10
C ASN A 91 -6.10 4.24 -2.68
N ILE A 92 -6.24 4.23 -4.02
CA ILE A 92 -7.55 4.09 -4.68
C ILE A 92 -8.23 2.78 -4.29
N ARG A 93 -7.50 1.66 -4.35
CA ARG A 93 -8.07 0.34 -4.01
C ARG A 93 -8.43 0.22 -2.54
N MET A 94 -7.65 0.83 -1.65
CA MET A 94 -7.99 0.89 -0.21
C MET A 94 -9.31 1.64 -0.01
N ASP A 95 -9.50 2.78 -0.69
CA ASP A 95 -10.74 3.57 -0.65
C ASP A 95 -11.94 2.78 -1.20
N GLU A 96 -11.75 2.08 -2.34
CA GLU A 96 -12.78 1.21 -2.95
C GLU A 96 -13.27 0.10 -2.02
N ILE A 97 -12.42 -0.39 -1.11
CA ILE A 97 -12.79 -1.40 -0.10
C ILE A 97 -13.20 -0.79 1.25
N GLY A 98 -13.39 0.53 1.32
CA GLY A 98 -13.83 1.25 2.50
C GLY A 98 -12.77 1.37 3.61
N SER A 99 -11.49 1.28 3.26
CA SER A 99 -10.35 1.41 4.17
C SER A 99 -9.47 2.60 3.78
N SER A 100 -8.59 3.05 4.67
CA SER A 100 -7.65 4.12 4.37
C SER A 100 -6.29 3.86 4.99
N THR A 101 -5.24 4.26 4.27
CA THR A 101 -3.86 4.18 4.75
C THR A 101 -3.58 5.39 5.64
N THR A 102 -3.49 5.19 6.95
CA THR A 102 -3.36 6.30 7.92
C THR A 102 -1.92 6.72 8.15
N ALA A 103 -0.97 5.82 7.92
CA ALA A 103 0.45 6.12 8.01
C ALA A 103 1.26 5.35 6.96
N TRP A 104 2.34 5.96 6.48
CA TRP A 104 3.28 5.33 5.56
C TRP A 104 4.66 5.20 6.21
N LEU A 105 5.18 3.98 6.26
CA LEU A 105 6.57 3.69 6.59
C LEU A 105 7.37 3.60 5.30
N ILE A 106 8.39 4.44 5.18
CA ILE A 106 9.06 4.65 3.91
C ILE A 106 10.56 4.47 4.10
N SER A 107 11.17 3.63 3.26
CA SER A 107 12.62 3.57 3.24
C SER A 107 13.18 4.94 2.83
N PRO A 108 14.22 5.44 3.51
CA PRO A 108 14.74 6.78 3.26
C PRO A 108 15.27 6.95 1.82
N ASN A 109 15.38 8.20 1.38
CA ASN A 109 15.78 8.64 0.04
C ASN A 109 14.64 8.56 -1.00
N ASN A 110 14.84 7.77 -2.06
CA ASN A 110 14.04 7.87 -3.28
C ASN A 110 12.55 7.57 -3.06
N CYS A 111 12.24 6.57 -2.23
CA CYS A 111 10.85 6.18 -1.96
C CYS A 111 10.02 7.31 -1.31
N ALA A 112 10.63 8.15 -0.48
CA ALA A 112 9.94 9.28 0.14
C ALA A 112 9.56 10.37 -0.88
N ILE A 113 10.45 10.63 -1.84
CA ILE A 113 10.21 11.58 -2.93
C ILE A 113 9.09 11.04 -3.84
N LEU A 114 9.21 9.78 -4.27
CA LEU A 114 8.27 9.15 -5.19
C LEU A 114 6.86 9.01 -4.59
N LEU A 115 6.74 8.68 -3.29
CA LEU A 115 5.44 8.68 -2.62
C LEU A 115 4.83 10.09 -2.59
N LYS A 116 5.63 11.12 -2.29
CA LYS A 116 5.16 12.51 -2.28
C LYS A 116 4.65 12.94 -3.66
N GLU A 117 5.34 12.56 -4.73
CA GLU A 117 4.91 12.81 -6.11
C GLU A 117 3.59 12.10 -6.43
N ALA A 118 3.47 10.82 -6.04
CA ALA A 118 2.25 10.05 -6.21
C ALA A 118 1.03 10.72 -5.55
N LEU A 119 1.17 11.17 -4.30
CA LEU A 119 0.13 11.86 -3.53
C LEU A 119 -0.17 13.27 -4.06
N ALA A 120 0.82 13.99 -4.58
CA ALA A 120 0.60 15.31 -5.18
C ALA A 120 -0.19 15.25 -6.50
N GLN A 121 -0.08 14.15 -7.24
CA GLN A 121 -0.79 13.97 -8.51
C GLN A 121 -2.27 13.56 -8.32
N SER A 122 -2.60 12.82 -7.26
CA SER A 122 -3.99 12.42 -6.97
C SER A 122 -4.87 13.62 -6.61
N THR A 123 -4.33 14.61 -5.87
CA THR A 123 -5.07 15.84 -5.52
C THR A 123 -5.40 16.74 -6.72
N LYS A 124 -4.66 16.64 -7.83
CA LYS A 124 -4.94 17.40 -9.05
C LYS A 124 -6.10 16.83 -9.87
N LYS A 125 -6.43 15.54 -9.73
CA LYS A 125 -7.54 14.90 -10.45
C LYS A 125 -8.92 15.15 -9.81
N GLY A 126 -8.98 15.52 -8.53
CA GLY A 126 -10.23 15.82 -7.81
C GLY A 126 -10.76 17.26 -7.94
N LYS A 127 -10.20 18.08 -8.84
CA LYS A 127 -10.62 19.48 -9.08
C LYS A 127 -11.22 19.72 -10.48
N LYS A 128 -11.83 18.71 -11.08
CA LYS A 128 -12.60 18.86 -12.33
C LYS A 128 -14.04 18.44 -12.13
#